data_AF-A0A7L9BG27-F1
#
_entry.id   AF-A0A7L9BG27-F1
#
_cell.length_a   1.000
_cell.length_b   1.000
_cell.length_c   1.000
_cell.angle_alpha   90.00
_cell.angle_beta   90.00
_cell.angle_gamma   90.00
#
_symmetry.space_group_name_H-M   'P 1'
#
loop_
_entity.id
_entity.type
_entity.pdbx_description
1 polymer ?
#
loop_
_entity_poly.entity_id
_entity_poly.type
_entity_poly.pdbx_seq_one_letter_code
_entity_poly.pdbx_strand_id
1 'polypeptide(L)'
;MHIKIGLLLSIVGSLLLLGSCKEDPELPDNLVEFESTTLGVADDENELNIIIKLSREATAATQVAVQVTPTGVTYGVDFTTEPAAVAGTITLPVDKGAVSVSFTLVKETGILFDGDEQIVFTVTPADASLVAGSKAQLTVTFSELIALSGEMEINGGGALYPNKVFIDLSANRQTAVQRTAWDFGFSSGSEFRVILNSSNGMMARALDKTDMNAVTAADTAGFGAQLSLAAVFAAINTTPIPGWVPEAINWIDDPAGDLTKTAIAAVSSTLSENKVYIVNMGTGPGTPAPQLGWKKIRIIRNGNGYTLQHANIGATSFSEIQITKNSAYAFQYVSLTTGEVLVEPFVGRWDIAWTGFTNSTNFGSGLVPYYFQDVILQNMTGVAVVQVLTSTKSYEAFAEADLTGLDFSSQNQLKIGTSWRTGGGPSGPPSIRNDRFYIVRDASDNYYKLRFTSLTTSGERGRPRFEFALVKKGV
;
A
#
# COMPACT_ATOMS: atom_id res chain seq x y z
N MET A 1 27.07 64.52 -75.51
CA MET A 1 27.39 63.58 -76.60
C MET A 1 28.21 62.44 -75.99
N HIS A 2 27.62 61.24 -75.89
CA HIS A 2 28.26 59.94 -75.54
C HIS A 2 28.80 59.83 -74.08
N ILE A 3 28.70 58.76 -73.28
CA ILE A 3 28.17 57.38 -73.30
C ILE A 3 28.20 56.95 -71.80
N LYS A 4 27.06 56.62 -71.17
CA LYS A 4 26.62 55.33 -70.57
C LYS A 4 27.42 54.69 -69.41
N ILE A 5 26.65 53.97 -68.58
CA ILE A 5 26.95 52.90 -67.59
C ILE A 5 27.03 53.43 -66.14
N GLY A 6 26.24 53.03 -65.15
CA GLY A 6 25.28 51.95 -64.95
C GLY A 6 25.39 51.49 -63.49
N LEU A 7 24.32 51.53 -62.68
CA LEU A 7 24.27 50.83 -61.39
C LEU A 7 22.83 50.35 -61.11
N LEU A 8 22.63 49.03 -61.22
CA LEU A 8 21.41 48.33 -60.85
C LEU A 8 21.50 47.94 -59.37
N LEU A 9 20.50 48.33 -58.58
CA LEU A 9 20.27 47.80 -57.22
C LEU A 9 19.49 46.49 -57.35
N SER A 10 20.03 45.37 -56.86
CA SER A 10 19.30 44.11 -56.73
C SER A 10 19.36 43.65 -55.27
N ILE A 11 18.19 43.58 -54.65
CA ILE A 11 17.96 43.07 -53.30
C ILE A 11 17.91 41.54 -53.40
N VAL A 12 18.83 40.85 -52.71
CA VAL A 12 18.78 39.39 -52.51
C VAL A 12 18.91 39.12 -51.01
N GLY A 13 17.94 38.36 -50.49
CA GLY A 13 17.76 38.10 -49.07
C GLY A 13 18.79 37.15 -48.47
N SER A 14 18.84 37.16 -47.15
CA SER A 14 19.44 36.09 -46.34
C SER A 14 18.60 35.94 -45.07
N LEU A 15 17.70 34.97 -45.10
CA LEU A 15 16.98 34.47 -43.93
C LEU A 15 17.95 33.53 -43.19
N LEU A 16 18.60 34.03 -42.15
CA LEU A 16 19.40 33.20 -41.23
C LEU A 16 18.46 32.44 -40.31
N LEU A 17 18.18 31.19 -40.65
CA LEU A 17 17.59 30.21 -39.74
C LEU A 17 18.66 29.83 -38.71
N LEU A 18 18.69 30.54 -37.58
CA LEU A 18 19.40 30.09 -36.38
C LEU A 18 18.57 28.98 -35.74
N GLY A 19 18.88 27.73 -36.10
CA GLY A 19 18.44 26.56 -35.35
C GLY A 19 19.13 26.56 -33.99
N SER A 20 18.44 27.05 -32.97
CA SER A 20 18.83 26.87 -31.57
C SER A 20 18.41 25.46 -31.15
N CYS A 21 19.29 24.48 -31.37
CA CYS A 21 19.24 23.23 -30.61
C CYS A 21 19.67 23.57 -29.18
N LYS A 22 18.72 23.85 -28.29
CA LYS A 22 18.96 23.63 -26.87
C LYS A 22 19.06 22.11 -26.71
N GLU A 23 20.27 21.61 -26.46
CA GLU A 23 20.42 20.26 -25.94
C GLU A 23 19.66 20.20 -24.62
N ASP A 24 18.69 19.28 -24.54
CA ASP A 24 17.99 19.05 -23.29
C ASP A 24 19.00 18.57 -22.24
N PRO A 25 18.90 19.06 -20.99
CA PRO A 25 19.83 18.66 -19.95
C PRO A 25 19.81 17.14 -19.77
N GLU A 26 21.00 16.55 -19.70
CA GLU A 26 21.16 15.11 -19.49
C GLU A 26 20.50 14.71 -18.16
N LEU A 27 19.60 13.73 -18.23
CA LEU A 27 18.91 13.22 -17.05
C LEU A 27 19.90 12.42 -16.18
N PRO A 28 19.76 12.46 -14.84
CA PRO A 28 20.65 11.70 -13.95
C PRO A 28 20.60 10.20 -14.24
N ASP A 29 21.64 9.47 -13.86
CA ASP A 29 21.71 8.01 -14.03
C ASP A 29 20.46 7.30 -13.49
N ASN A 30 19.96 6.32 -14.24
CA ASN A 30 18.91 5.44 -13.76
C ASN A 30 19.54 4.29 -12.98
N LEU A 31 19.57 4.43 -11.66
CA LEU A 31 20.20 3.47 -10.77
C LEU A 31 19.31 2.25 -10.57
N VAL A 32 19.89 1.05 -10.60
CA VAL A 32 19.22 -0.22 -10.32
C VAL A 32 19.81 -0.83 -9.06
N GLU A 33 19.00 -1.01 -8.03
CA GLU A 33 19.47 -1.48 -6.73
C GLU A 33 18.39 -2.21 -5.91
N PHE A 34 18.81 -3.09 -5.00
CA PHE A 34 17.90 -3.75 -4.06
C PHE A 34 17.36 -2.77 -3.03
N GLU A 35 16.19 -3.08 -2.43
CA GLU A 35 15.64 -2.25 -1.34
C GLU A 35 16.50 -2.27 -0.07
N SER A 36 17.13 -3.41 0.21
CA SER A 36 18.02 -3.68 1.34
C SER A 36 19.28 -4.40 0.87
N THR A 37 20.35 -4.34 1.65
CA THR A 37 21.57 -5.14 1.43
C THR A 37 21.55 -6.47 2.16
N THR A 38 20.62 -6.65 3.11
CA THR A 38 20.40 -7.91 3.83
C THR A 38 18.91 -8.19 4.01
N LEU A 39 18.53 -9.46 3.91
CA LEU A 39 17.20 -9.98 4.26
C LEU A 39 17.34 -11.34 4.95
N GLY A 40 16.40 -11.66 5.85
CA GLY A 40 16.26 -13.00 6.41
C GLY A 40 15.03 -13.70 5.83
N VAL A 41 15.06 -15.02 5.79
CA VAL A 41 13.90 -15.89 5.51
C VAL A 41 13.65 -16.73 6.75
N ALA A 42 12.48 -16.54 7.37
CA ALA A 42 12.10 -17.29 8.56
C ALA A 42 11.82 -18.77 8.24
N ASP A 43 11.84 -19.63 9.26
CA ASP A 43 11.63 -21.08 9.09
C ASP A 43 10.26 -21.40 8.48
N ASP A 44 9.24 -20.67 8.90
CA ASP A 44 7.86 -20.76 8.44
C ASP A 44 7.57 -19.89 7.20
N GLU A 45 8.59 -19.24 6.61
CA GLU A 45 8.51 -18.59 5.30
C GLU A 45 8.99 -19.57 4.23
N ASN A 46 8.16 -19.84 3.21
CA ASN A 46 8.54 -20.73 2.09
C ASN A 46 9.04 -19.96 0.86
N GLU A 47 8.73 -18.68 0.77
CA GLU A 47 9.06 -17.86 -0.37
C GLU A 47 9.31 -16.41 0.04
N LEU A 48 10.21 -15.75 -0.67
CA LEU A 48 10.60 -14.37 -0.46
C LEU A 48 10.61 -13.63 -1.79
N ASN A 49 9.69 -12.68 -1.97
CA ASN A 49 9.71 -11.76 -3.11
C ASN A 49 10.76 -10.66 -2.89
N ILE A 50 11.73 -10.58 -3.80
CA ILE A 50 12.85 -9.64 -3.75
C ILE A 50 12.65 -8.56 -4.81
N ILE A 51 12.58 -7.31 -4.36
CA ILE A 51 12.34 -6.14 -5.22
C ILE A 51 13.67 -5.44 -5.55
N ILE A 52 13.83 -5.11 -6.83
CA ILE A 52 14.90 -4.28 -7.37
C ILE A 52 14.26 -2.97 -7.86
N LYS A 53 14.69 -1.84 -7.32
CA LYS A 53 14.18 -0.50 -7.65
C LYS A 53 15.00 0.15 -8.75
N LEU A 54 14.34 1.00 -9.51
CA LEU A 54 14.95 1.94 -10.44
C LEU A 54 14.82 3.35 -9.86
N SER A 55 15.87 4.19 -9.96
CA SER A 55 15.82 5.58 -9.45
C SER A 55 14.86 6.47 -10.26
N ARG A 56 14.52 6.06 -11.48
CA ARG A 56 13.50 6.67 -12.35
C ARG A 56 12.87 5.64 -13.27
N GLU A 57 11.76 6.02 -13.91
CA GLU A 57 11.11 5.18 -14.92
C GLU A 57 12.10 4.73 -16.02
N ALA A 58 12.06 3.45 -16.37
CA ALA A 58 12.80 2.93 -17.51
C ALA A 58 12.35 3.62 -18.81
N THR A 59 13.27 4.20 -19.56
CA THR A 59 12.95 5.00 -20.76
C THR A 59 12.60 4.12 -21.97
N ALA A 60 13.04 2.86 -21.96
CA ALA A 60 12.75 1.83 -22.95
C ALA A 60 12.68 0.45 -22.26
N ALA A 61 12.15 -0.54 -22.97
CA ALA A 61 12.21 -1.92 -22.50
C ALA A 61 13.67 -2.42 -22.49
N THR A 62 14.09 -3.05 -21.39
CA THR A 62 15.46 -3.51 -21.15
C THR A 62 15.47 -4.73 -20.23
N GLN A 63 16.64 -5.15 -19.74
CA GLN A 63 16.79 -6.30 -18.85
C GLN A 63 17.77 -6.03 -17.71
N VAL A 64 17.52 -6.70 -16.59
CA VAL A 64 18.40 -6.75 -15.44
C VAL A 64 18.82 -8.20 -15.22
N ALA A 65 20.12 -8.45 -15.11
CA ALA A 65 20.66 -9.76 -14.74
C ALA A 65 20.94 -9.79 -13.23
N VAL A 66 20.59 -10.89 -12.57
CA VAL A 66 20.88 -11.12 -11.15
C VAL A 66 21.69 -12.38 -11.01
N GLN A 67 22.95 -12.24 -10.60
CA GLN A 67 23.81 -13.38 -10.31
C GLN A 67 23.43 -13.98 -8.96
N VAL A 68 23.28 -15.31 -8.91
CA VAL A 68 22.98 -16.09 -7.71
C VAL A 68 24.26 -16.77 -7.23
N THR A 69 24.66 -16.49 -5.98
CA THR A 69 25.86 -17.08 -5.36
C THR A 69 25.49 -17.71 -4.00
N PRO A 70 25.11 -18.99 -3.98
CA PRO A 70 24.77 -19.68 -2.74
C PRO A 70 26.01 -20.09 -1.93
N THR A 71 25.85 -20.15 -0.61
CA THR A 71 26.83 -20.69 0.36
C THR A 71 26.07 -21.52 1.40
N GLY A 72 26.48 -22.77 1.61
CA GLY A 72 25.77 -23.69 2.51
C GLY A 72 24.49 -24.29 1.93
N VAL A 73 24.01 -23.79 0.79
CA VAL A 73 22.80 -24.26 0.08
C VAL A 73 23.09 -24.50 -1.41
N THR A 74 22.20 -25.25 -2.06
CA THR A 74 22.32 -25.69 -3.45
C THR A 74 21.06 -25.32 -4.24
N TYR A 75 21.24 -24.58 -5.34
CA TYR A 75 20.15 -24.21 -6.24
C TYR A 75 19.53 -25.45 -6.91
N GLY A 76 18.20 -25.55 -6.93
CA GLY A 76 17.44 -26.69 -7.44
C GLY A 76 17.33 -27.88 -6.48
N VAL A 77 17.94 -27.80 -5.29
CA VAL A 77 17.86 -28.82 -4.24
C VAL A 77 17.31 -28.23 -2.95
N ASP A 78 17.91 -27.15 -2.47
CA ASP A 78 17.52 -26.48 -1.21
C ASP A 78 16.60 -25.28 -1.47
N PHE A 79 16.78 -24.64 -2.63
CA PHE A 79 15.98 -23.49 -3.05
C PHE A 79 15.94 -23.35 -4.58
N THR A 80 14.94 -22.65 -5.08
CA THR A 80 14.80 -22.22 -6.48
C THR A 80 14.45 -20.74 -6.56
N THR A 81 14.34 -20.19 -7.77
CA THR A 81 13.85 -18.82 -7.98
C THR A 81 12.80 -18.81 -9.07
N GLU A 82 11.90 -17.82 -9.03
CA GLU A 82 10.95 -17.53 -10.10
C GLU A 82 11.19 -16.08 -10.60
N PRO A 83 11.62 -15.88 -11.86
CA PRO A 83 11.95 -16.92 -12.84
C PRO A 83 13.20 -17.75 -12.46
N ALA A 84 13.28 -18.96 -13.00
CA ALA A 84 14.40 -19.86 -12.75
C ALA A 84 15.72 -19.28 -13.27
N ALA A 85 16.77 -19.39 -12.45
CA ALA A 85 18.12 -19.00 -12.83
C ALA A 85 18.68 -20.00 -13.85
N VAL A 86 19.22 -19.48 -14.96
CA VAL A 86 19.90 -20.28 -15.97
C VAL A 86 21.39 -19.97 -15.87
N ALA A 87 22.22 -21.02 -15.71
CA ALA A 87 23.66 -20.88 -15.49
C ALA A 87 24.02 -19.94 -14.32
N GLY A 88 23.19 -19.93 -13.26
CA GLY A 88 23.39 -19.10 -12.07
C GLY A 88 22.92 -17.65 -12.20
N THR A 89 22.25 -17.29 -13.30
CA THR A 89 21.75 -15.93 -13.52
C THR A 89 20.24 -15.92 -13.72
N ILE A 90 19.55 -15.04 -13.01
CA ILE A 90 18.14 -14.71 -13.24
C ILE A 90 18.09 -13.53 -14.23
N THR A 91 17.26 -13.63 -15.26
CA THR A 91 17.06 -12.54 -16.22
C THR A 91 15.68 -11.95 -16.04
N LEU A 92 15.62 -10.66 -15.70
CA LEU A 92 14.38 -9.95 -15.41
C LEU A 92 14.09 -8.92 -16.52
N PRO A 93 12.94 -9.01 -17.22
CA PRO A 93 12.52 -7.97 -18.14
C PRO A 93 12.12 -6.70 -17.37
N VAL A 94 12.58 -5.56 -17.84
CA VAL A 94 12.18 -4.24 -17.37
C VAL A 94 11.39 -3.57 -18.49
N ASP A 95 10.09 -3.42 -18.30
CA ASP A 95 9.26 -2.73 -19.29
C ASP A 95 9.50 -1.21 -19.28
N LYS A 96 9.27 -0.56 -20.42
CA LYS A 96 9.25 0.91 -20.49
C LYS A 96 8.25 1.45 -19.47
N GLY A 97 8.67 2.44 -18.67
CA GLY A 97 7.88 3.04 -17.61
C GLY A 97 7.97 2.31 -16.26
N ALA A 98 8.63 1.15 -16.18
CA ALA A 98 8.81 0.45 -14.93
C ALA A 98 9.73 1.23 -13.98
N VAL A 99 9.39 1.23 -12.69
CA VAL A 99 10.19 1.82 -11.59
C VAL A 99 10.76 0.75 -10.66
N SER A 100 10.44 -0.51 -10.91
CA SER A 100 10.91 -1.66 -10.17
C SER A 100 10.68 -2.94 -10.97
N VAL A 101 11.46 -3.97 -10.67
CA VAL A 101 11.22 -5.38 -11.05
C VAL A 101 11.39 -6.25 -9.82
N SER A 102 10.92 -7.50 -9.86
CA SER A 102 11.11 -8.44 -8.76
C SER A 102 11.29 -9.87 -9.24
N PHE A 103 11.77 -10.71 -8.34
CA PHE A 103 11.82 -12.17 -8.49
C PHE A 103 11.55 -12.82 -7.14
N THR A 104 11.11 -14.08 -7.15
CA THR A 104 10.82 -14.82 -5.93
C THR A 104 11.94 -15.81 -5.66
N LEU A 105 12.46 -15.83 -4.44
CA LEU A 105 13.23 -16.94 -3.87
C LEU A 105 12.25 -17.95 -3.27
N VAL A 106 12.38 -19.23 -3.59
CA VAL A 106 11.49 -20.30 -3.10
C VAL A 106 12.34 -21.34 -2.36
N LYS A 107 12.00 -21.64 -1.12
CA LYS A 107 12.57 -22.76 -0.36
C LYS A 107 11.99 -24.07 -0.84
N GLU A 108 12.83 -25.07 -1.03
CA GLU A 108 12.35 -26.41 -1.32
C GLU A 108 11.74 -27.05 -0.06
N THR A 109 10.64 -27.76 -0.24
CA THR A 109 9.88 -28.33 0.88
C THR A 109 10.65 -29.47 1.57
N GLY A 110 10.62 -29.48 2.90
CA GLY A 110 11.23 -30.54 3.71
C GLY A 110 12.74 -30.36 3.97
N ILE A 111 13.31 -29.24 3.57
CA ILE A 111 14.69 -28.85 3.88
C ILE A 111 14.72 -28.13 5.23
N LEU A 112 15.70 -28.48 6.06
CA LEU A 112 15.99 -27.80 7.32
C LEU A 112 17.25 -26.96 7.11
N PHE A 113 17.22 -25.72 7.60
CA PHE A 113 18.32 -24.79 7.54
C PHE A 113 18.86 -24.57 8.95
N ASP A 114 20.17 -24.55 9.10
CA ASP A 114 20.87 -24.34 10.38
C ASP A 114 21.03 -22.84 10.69
N GLY A 115 20.71 -21.97 9.73
CA GLY A 115 20.63 -20.52 9.86
C GLY A 115 21.92 -19.77 9.53
N ASP A 116 22.99 -20.50 9.20
CA ASP A 116 24.27 -19.97 8.70
C ASP A 116 24.37 -20.00 7.17
N GLU A 117 23.39 -20.58 6.49
CA GLU A 117 23.31 -20.61 5.04
C GLU A 117 22.88 -19.25 4.48
N GLN A 118 23.43 -18.94 3.31
CA GLN A 118 23.24 -17.64 2.69
C GLN A 118 23.23 -17.71 1.17
N ILE A 119 22.48 -16.81 0.54
CA ILE A 119 22.52 -16.54 -0.89
C ILE A 119 22.87 -15.09 -1.09
N VAL A 120 23.89 -14.86 -1.91
CA VAL A 120 24.26 -13.52 -2.35
C VAL A 120 23.72 -13.30 -3.76
N PHE A 121 22.80 -12.35 -3.90
CA PHE A 121 22.29 -11.86 -5.16
C PHE A 121 23.04 -10.59 -5.57
N THR A 122 23.55 -10.54 -6.80
CA THR A 122 24.25 -9.35 -7.33
C THR A 122 23.57 -8.88 -8.61
N VAL A 123 23.09 -7.64 -8.61
CA VAL A 123 22.44 -7.04 -9.77
C VAL A 123 23.50 -6.50 -10.74
N THR A 124 23.37 -6.87 -12.01
CA THR A 124 24.18 -6.35 -13.11
C THR A 124 23.23 -5.87 -14.20
N PRO A 125 23.11 -4.56 -14.43
CA PRO A 125 22.30 -4.05 -15.53
C PRO A 125 22.84 -4.57 -16.86
N ALA A 126 21.96 -5.02 -17.75
CA ALA A 126 22.36 -5.55 -19.06
C ALA A 126 22.54 -4.45 -20.14
N ASP A 127 22.08 -3.24 -19.86
CA ASP A 127 22.02 -2.11 -20.80
C ASP A 127 22.67 -0.86 -20.17
N ALA A 128 23.38 -0.08 -20.98
CA ALA A 128 24.09 1.14 -20.55
C ALA A 128 23.17 2.27 -20.06
N SER A 129 21.87 2.21 -20.37
CA SER A 129 20.84 3.13 -19.86
C SER A 129 20.52 2.92 -18.37
N LEU A 130 20.99 1.81 -17.80
CA LEU A 130 20.84 1.45 -16.40
C LEU A 130 22.23 1.33 -15.74
N VAL A 131 22.35 1.87 -14.53
CA VAL A 131 23.62 1.86 -13.77
C VAL A 131 23.38 1.13 -12.45
N ALA A 132 24.32 0.27 -12.04
CA ALA A 132 24.20 -0.41 -10.74
C ALA A 132 24.28 0.63 -9.60
N GLY A 133 23.29 0.63 -8.71
CA GLY A 133 23.26 1.55 -7.57
C GLY A 133 24.19 1.11 -6.43
N SER A 134 24.08 1.82 -5.31
CA SER A 134 24.89 1.55 -4.12
C SER A 134 24.54 0.22 -3.45
N LYS A 135 23.28 -0.21 -3.57
CA LYS A 135 22.80 -1.51 -3.09
C LYS A 135 22.73 -2.53 -4.22
N ALA A 136 23.83 -2.71 -4.94
CA ALA A 136 23.91 -3.67 -6.05
C ALA A 136 23.99 -5.14 -5.59
N GLN A 137 24.18 -5.39 -4.30
CA GLN A 137 24.30 -6.72 -3.71
C GLN A 137 23.32 -6.86 -2.54
N LEU A 138 22.67 -8.02 -2.48
CA LEU A 138 21.78 -8.44 -1.41
C LEU A 138 22.24 -9.79 -0.87
N THR A 139 22.44 -9.89 0.44
CA THR A 139 22.65 -11.15 1.14
C THR A 139 21.34 -11.60 1.78
N VAL A 140 20.89 -12.80 1.44
CA VAL A 140 19.74 -13.45 2.08
C VAL A 140 20.24 -14.57 2.99
N THR A 141 19.82 -14.59 4.25
CA THR A 141 20.09 -15.67 5.21
C THR A 141 18.84 -16.52 5.44
N PHE A 142 19.00 -17.81 5.71
CA PHE A 142 17.90 -18.70 6.09
C PHE A 142 17.66 -18.70 7.61
N SER A 143 17.63 -17.50 8.16
CA SER A 143 17.32 -17.23 9.56
C SER A 143 16.67 -15.86 9.68
N GLU A 144 15.85 -15.67 10.71
CA GLU A 144 15.21 -14.38 10.96
C GLU A 144 16.28 -13.34 11.36
N LEU A 145 16.33 -12.24 10.63
CA LEU A 145 17.21 -11.11 10.94
C LEU A 145 16.38 -10.01 11.60
N ILE A 146 16.77 -9.61 12.81
CA ILE A 146 16.22 -8.43 13.47
C ILE A 146 17.06 -7.23 13.08
N ALA A 147 16.47 -6.33 12.30
CA ALA A 147 17.09 -5.09 11.87
C ALA A 147 17.39 -4.20 13.07
N LEU A 148 18.65 -3.79 13.24
CA LEU A 148 19.02 -2.86 14.31
C LEU A 148 18.66 -1.41 13.96
N SER A 149 18.65 -1.09 12.68
CA SER A 149 18.18 0.18 12.13
C SER A 149 17.91 0.03 10.64
N GLY A 150 17.19 1.01 10.08
CA GLY A 150 16.96 1.08 8.65
C GLY A 150 16.39 2.43 8.21
N GLU A 151 16.53 2.69 6.92
CA GLU A 151 15.87 3.79 6.22
C GLU A 151 15.06 3.21 5.07
N MET A 152 13.82 3.69 4.91
CA MET A 152 12.91 3.15 3.92
C MET A 152 12.20 4.27 3.16
N GLU A 153 12.23 4.17 1.84
CA GLU A 153 11.28 4.83 0.95
C GLU A 153 10.10 3.90 0.73
N ILE A 154 8.92 4.32 1.18
CA ILE A 154 7.68 3.56 1.07
C ILE A 154 7.25 3.50 -0.40
N ASN A 155 7.01 2.30 -0.92
CA ASN A 155 6.60 2.06 -2.30
C ASN A 155 5.09 2.30 -2.52
N GLY A 156 4.63 3.51 -2.20
CA GLY A 156 3.23 3.89 -2.38
C GLY A 156 2.82 4.10 -3.84
N GLY A 157 3.80 4.14 -4.76
CA GLY A 157 3.60 4.20 -6.21
C GLY A 157 3.43 5.61 -6.79
N GLY A 158 3.68 6.67 -6.01
CA GLY A 158 3.67 8.06 -6.49
C GLY A 158 2.32 8.77 -6.34
N ALA A 159 2.10 9.83 -7.12
CA ALA A 159 1.03 10.81 -6.88
C ALA A 159 -0.40 10.26 -6.95
N LEU A 160 -0.60 9.08 -7.55
CA LEU A 160 -1.90 8.41 -7.65
C LEU A 160 -2.21 7.49 -6.45
N TYR A 161 -1.23 7.24 -5.57
CA TYR A 161 -1.36 6.35 -4.40
C TYR A 161 -1.93 4.98 -4.80
N PRO A 162 -1.35 4.30 -5.82
CA PRO A 162 -1.89 3.02 -6.29
C PRO A 162 -1.74 1.88 -5.29
N ASN A 163 -0.83 1.99 -4.33
CA ASN A 163 -0.50 0.91 -3.42
C ASN A 163 -0.93 1.19 -1.97
N LYS A 164 -1.35 0.12 -1.29
CA LYS A 164 -1.24 -0.02 0.16
C LYS A 164 0.05 -0.78 0.45
N VAL A 165 0.84 -0.31 1.40
CA VAL A 165 2.19 -0.84 1.65
C VAL A 165 2.29 -1.30 3.10
N PHE A 166 2.42 -2.60 3.31
CA PHE A 166 2.68 -3.19 4.62
C PHE A 166 4.17 -3.17 4.91
N ILE A 167 4.57 -2.88 6.14
CA ILE A 167 5.97 -2.69 6.54
C ILE A 167 6.23 -3.52 7.79
N ASP A 168 7.29 -4.31 7.73
CA ASP A 168 7.86 -5.07 8.83
C ASP A 168 9.20 -4.41 9.19
N LEU A 169 9.26 -3.79 10.38
CA LEU A 169 10.46 -3.10 10.85
C LEU A 169 11.55 -4.09 11.19
N SER A 170 11.19 -5.21 11.82
CA SER A 170 12.14 -6.23 12.24
C SER A 170 12.85 -6.87 11.04
N ALA A 171 12.11 -7.18 9.98
CA ALA A 171 12.67 -7.75 8.77
C ALA A 171 13.26 -6.69 7.80
N ASN A 172 13.14 -5.40 8.11
CA ASN A 172 13.44 -4.27 7.22
C ASN A 172 12.82 -4.47 5.81
N ARG A 173 11.56 -4.88 5.77
CA ARG A 173 10.85 -5.31 4.55
C ARG A 173 9.57 -4.52 4.38
N GLN A 174 9.17 -4.32 3.12
CA GLN A 174 7.84 -3.83 2.78
C GLN A 174 7.18 -4.71 1.72
N THR A 175 5.85 -4.79 1.77
CA THR A 175 5.01 -5.46 0.77
C THR A 175 4.00 -4.47 0.22
N ALA A 176 4.19 -4.06 -1.03
CA ALA A 176 3.27 -3.17 -1.73
C ALA A 176 2.21 -3.98 -2.46
N VAL A 177 0.94 -3.66 -2.24
CA VAL A 177 -0.21 -4.29 -2.90
C VAL A 177 -1.06 -3.21 -3.55
N GLN A 178 -1.45 -3.42 -4.80
CA GLN A 178 -2.36 -2.51 -5.48
C GLN A 178 -3.66 -2.40 -4.69
N ARG A 179 -4.08 -1.18 -4.38
CA ARG A 179 -5.29 -0.97 -3.57
C ARG A 179 -6.57 -1.42 -4.29
N THR A 180 -6.52 -1.70 -5.59
CA THR A 180 -7.64 -2.25 -6.38
C THR A 180 -7.59 -3.77 -6.54
N ALA A 181 -6.60 -4.46 -5.96
CA ALA A 181 -6.49 -5.92 -6.04
C ALA A 181 -7.52 -6.67 -5.18
N TRP A 182 -8.21 -5.98 -4.28
CA TRP A 182 -9.16 -6.56 -3.34
C TRP A 182 -10.33 -5.62 -3.04
N ASP A 183 -11.43 -6.18 -2.56
CA ASP A 183 -12.69 -5.48 -2.28
C ASP A 183 -13.13 -5.64 -0.82
N PHE A 184 -13.03 -6.86 -0.28
CA PHE A 184 -13.47 -7.18 1.08
C PHE A 184 -12.43 -7.99 1.83
N GLY A 185 -12.31 -7.75 3.15
CA GLY A 185 -11.54 -8.59 4.06
C GLY A 185 -12.48 -9.33 5.02
N PHE A 186 -12.36 -10.66 5.08
CA PHE A 186 -13.17 -11.53 5.93
C PHE A 186 -12.36 -11.95 7.14
N SER A 187 -12.81 -11.58 8.35
CA SER A 187 -12.03 -11.81 9.57
C SER A 187 -11.79 -13.30 9.81
N SER A 188 -10.54 -13.67 10.08
CA SER A 188 -10.12 -15.01 10.46
C SER A 188 -10.31 -15.31 11.96
N GLY A 189 -10.67 -14.31 12.77
CA GLY A 189 -10.95 -14.47 14.19
C GLY A 189 -12.21 -15.28 14.48
N SER A 190 -12.59 -15.42 15.75
CA SER A 190 -13.80 -16.16 16.14
C SER A 190 -15.10 -15.47 15.71
N GLU A 191 -15.10 -14.14 15.65
CA GLU A 191 -16.24 -13.37 15.14
C GLU A 191 -16.38 -13.49 13.62
N PHE A 192 -17.59 -13.23 13.11
CA PHE A 192 -17.86 -13.20 11.67
C PHE A 192 -18.05 -11.75 11.21
N ARG A 193 -16.92 -11.08 10.95
CA ARG A 193 -16.83 -9.65 10.60
C ARG A 193 -16.23 -9.50 9.21
N VAL A 194 -16.67 -8.47 8.49
CA VAL A 194 -16.21 -8.16 7.14
C VAL A 194 -15.88 -6.68 7.06
N ILE A 195 -14.71 -6.37 6.48
CA ILE A 195 -14.26 -5.01 6.22
C ILE A 195 -14.37 -4.69 4.73
N LEU A 196 -14.66 -3.44 4.42
CA LEU A 196 -14.59 -2.83 3.10
C LEU A 196 -13.15 -2.42 2.77
N ASN A 197 -12.87 -2.27 1.49
CA ASN A 197 -11.64 -1.61 1.06
C ASN A 197 -11.71 -0.09 1.27
N SER A 198 -11.31 0.33 2.46
CA SER A 198 -11.19 1.73 2.84
C SER A 198 -10.20 2.52 1.97
N SER A 199 -9.27 1.87 1.26
CA SER A 199 -8.29 2.55 0.42
C SER A 199 -8.90 3.07 -0.89
N ASN A 200 -10.06 2.53 -1.29
CA ASN A 200 -10.77 2.93 -2.51
C ASN A 200 -11.96 3.86 -2.25
N GLY A 201 -12.28 4.21 -0.99
CA GLY A 201 -13.49 4.99 -0.74
C GLY A 201 -14.79 4.18 -0.78
N MET A 202 -14.70 2.86 -0.55
CA MET A 202 -15.89 2.00 -0.51
C MET A 202 -16.88 2.43 0.56
N MET A 203 -18.16 2.30 0.24
CA MET A 203 -19.25 2.54 1.17
C MET A 203 -20.35 1.49 0.99
N ALA A 204 -20.93 1.02 2.10
CA ALA A 204 -21.99 0.01 2.09
C ALA A 204 -23.21 0.45 2.90
N ARG A 205 -24.40 0.11 2.42
CA ARG A 205 -25.66 0.36 3.13
C ARG A 205 -26.55 -0.87 3.05
N ALA A 206 -27.05 -1.32 4.21
CA ALA A 206 -27.99 -2.42 4.28
C ALA A 206 -29.35 -2.04 3.68
N LEU A 207 -29.99 -3.00 3.02
CA LEU A 207 -31.42 -2.97 2.72
C LEU A 207 -32.18 -3.77 3.78
N ASP A 208 -33.47 -3.49 3.94
CA ASP A 208 -34.36 -4.38 4.68
C ASP A 208 -34.81 -5.58 3.82
N LYS A 209 -33.84 -6.28 3.24
CA LYS A 209 -34.02 -7.45 2.38
C LYS A 209 -32.94 -8.48 2.70
N THR A 210 -33.27 -9.76 2.62
CA THR A 210 -32.32 -10.87 2.81
C THR A 210 -32.24 -11.78 1.58
N ASP A 211 -33.03 -11.48 0.55
CA ASP A 211 -32.97 -12.15 -0.75
C ASP A 211 -32.36 -11.19 -1.79
N MET A 212 -31.26 -11.61 -2.40
CA MET A 212 -30.56 -10.89 -3.46
C MET A 212 -31.43 -10.64 -4.70
N ASN A 213 -32.36 -11.55 -5.00
CA ASN A 213 -33.25 -11.46 -6.16
C ASN A 213 -34.47 -10.57 -5.90
N ALA A 214 -34.77 -10.27 -4.64
CA ALA A 214 -35.81 -9.33 -4.27
C ALA A 214 -35.39 -7.86 -4.41
N VAL A 215 -34.10 -7.57 -4.67
CA VAL A 215 -33.60 -6.21 -4.89
C VAL A 215 -33.98 -5.71 -6.28
N THR A 216 -34.55 -4.50 -6.33
CA THR A 216 -35.04 -3.81 -7.51
C THR A 216 -34.41 -2.42 -7.63
N ALA A 217 -34.61 -1.76 -8.78
CA ALA A 217 -34.13 -0.39 -8.98
C ALA A 217 -34.66 0.61 -7.93
N ALA A 218 -35.90 0.40 -7.46
CA ALA A 218 -36.53 1.27 -6.46
C ALA A 218 -35.79 1.26 -5.12
N ASP A 219 -35.16 0.14 -4.74
CA ASP A 219 -34.41 0.01 -3.49
C ASP A 219 -33.12 0.84 -3.47
N THR A 220 -32.63 1.21 -4.65
CA THR A 220 -31.39 2.00 -4.82
C THR A 220 -31.65 3.44 -5.25
N ALA A 221 -32.92 3.86 -5.31
CA ALA A 221 -33.29 5.20 -5.73
C ALA A 221 -32.61 6.25 -4.83
N GLY A 222 -31.89 7.20 -5.45
CA GLY A 222 -31.19 8.27 -4.74
C GLY A 222 -29.83 7.88 -4.13
N PHE A 223 -29.43 6.60 -4.13
CA PHE A 223 -28.16 6.18 -3.52
C PHE A 223 -26.94 6.81 -4.22
N GLY A 224 -27.01 7.05 -5.53
CA GLY A 224 -25.93 7.75 -6.26
C GLY A 224 -25.64 9.16 -5.74
N ALA A 225 -26.63 9.82 -5.11
CA ALA A 225 -26.49 11.15 -4.51
C ALA A 225 -26.16 11.11 -3.01
N GLN A 226 -25.91 9.92 -2.44
CA GLN A 226 -25.69 9.74 -0.99
C GLN A 226 -24.48 8.85 -0.70
N LEU A 227 -24.42 7.64 -1.29
CA LEU A 227 -23.48 6.58 -0.94
C LEU A 227 -22.18 6.71 -1.75
N SER A 228 -21.51 7.87 -1.64
CA SER A 228 -20.12 8.06 -2.07
C SER A 228 -19.48 9.21 -1.28
N LEU A 229 -18.15 9.17 -1.11
CA LEU A 229 -17.42 10.24 -0.42
C LEU A 229 -17.66 11.62 -1.08
N ALA A 230 -17.70 11.66 -2.41
CA ALA A 230 -17.96 12.90 -3.16
C ALA A 230 -19.38 13.43 -2.92
N ALA A 231 -20.38 12.55 -2.87
CA ALA A 231 -21.77 12.95 -2.62
C ALA A 231 -21.96 13.46 -1.18
N VAL A 232 -21.36 12.78 -0.19
CA VAL A 232 -21.33 13.24 1.21
C VAL A 232 -20.67 14.62 1.31
N PHE A 233 -19.50 14.79 0.69
CA PHE A 233 -18.79 16.06 0.69
C PHE A 233 -19.55 17.17 -0.04
N ALA A 234 -20.27 16.87 -1.12
CA ALA A 234 -21.13 17.86 -1.76
C ALA A 234 -22.29 18.27 -0.83
N ALA A 235 -22.92 17.30 -0.15
CA ALA A 235 -24.09 17.52 0.70
C ALA A 235 -23.78 18.23 2.02
N ILE A 236 -22.59 18.04 2.61
CA ILE A 236 -22.19 18.76 3.84
C ILE A 236 -22.04 20.28 3.61
N ASN A 237 -21.88 20.71 2.35
CA ASN A 237 -21.72 22.10 1.96
C ASN A 237 -23.04 22.78 1.52
N THR A 238 -24.20 22.13 1.64
CA THR A 238 -25.49 22.73 1.30
C THR A 238 -26.19 23.32 2.52
N THR A 239 -27.10 24.26 2.28
CA THR A 239 -27.92 24.90 3.32
C THR A 239 -29.41 24.74 3.01
N PRO A 240 -30.20 24.00 3.83
CA PRO A 240 -29.76 23.23 4.99
C PRO A 240 -28.93 21.99 4.61
N ILE A 241 -28.15 21.48 5.57
CA ILE A 241 -27.46 20.20 5.43
C ILE A 241 -28.52 19.08 5.45
N PRO A 242 -28.52 18.14 4.48
CA PRO A 242 -29.50 17.07 4.46
C PRO A 242 -29.38 16.17 5.69
N GLY A 243 -30.51 15.74 6.25
CA GLY A 243 -30.54 14.96 7.49
C GLY A 243 -29.84 13.60 7.43
N TRP A 244 -29.61 13.04 6.23
CA TRP A 244 -28.88 11.78 6.04
C TRP A 244 -27.36 11.94 6.16
N VAL A 245 -26.81 13.14 6.07
CA VAL A 245 -25.35 13.34 6.00
C VAL A 245 -24.63 12.84 7.27
N PRO A 246 -25.12 13.13 8.50
CA PRO A 246 -24.53 12.55 9.71
C PRO A 246 -24.61 11.02 9.78
N GLU A 247 -25.58 10.39 9.09
CA GLU A 247 -25.70 8.93 9.06
C GLU A 247 -24.63 8.27 8.17
N ALA A 248 -24.03 9.03 7.25
CA ALA A 248 -23.09 8.52 6.27
C ALA A 248 -21.83 7.92 6.90
N ILE A 249 -21.51 8.29 8.15
CA ILE A 249 -20.41 7.67 8.89
C ILE A 249 -20.63 6.18 9.16
N ASN A 250 -21.88 5.73 9.23
CA ASN A 250 -22.22 4.32 9.42
C ASN A 250 -22.15 3.51 8.10
N TRP A 251 -21.81 4.15 6.98
CA TRP A 251 -21.68 3.49 5.68
C TRP A 251 -20.22 3.16 5.34
N ILE A 252 -19.28 3.48 6.23
CA ILE A 252 -17.87 3.08 6.17
C ILE A 252 -17.53 2.25 7.41
N ASP A 253 -16.42 1.53 7.40
CA ASP A 253 -15.92 0.90 8.61
C ASP A 253 -15.29 1.93 9.56
N ASP A 254 -15.36 1.67 10.86
CA ASP A 254 -14.75 2.52 11.86
C ASP A 254 -13.25 2.74 11.60
N PRO A 255 -12.82 4.00 11.41
CA PRO A 255 -11.44 4.30 11.07
C PRO A 255 -10.40 3.84 12.10
N ALA A 256 -10.78 3.65 13.37
CA ALA A 256 -9.87 3.17 14.42
C ALA A 256 -9.66 1.64 14.38
N GLY A 257 -10.36 0.92 13.50
CA GLY A 257 -10.21 -0.53 13.32
C GLY A 257 -11.12 -1.34 14.24
N ASP A 258 -12.15 -0.73 14.82
CA ASP A 258 -13.12 -1.41 15.66
C ASP A 258 -14.08 -2.27 14.80
N LEU A 259 -13.83 -3.58 14.76
CA LEU A 259 -14.63 -4.52 13.98
C LEU A 259 -16.10 -4.60 14.42
N THR A 260 -16.42 -4.11 15.63
CA THR A 260 -17.81 -4.04 16.09
C THR A 260 -18.62 -2.93 15.40
N LYS A 261 -17.94 -1.98 14.75
CA LYS A 261 -18.49 -0.81 14.06
C LYS A 261 -18.14 -0.81 12.57
N THR A 262 -18.35 -1.95 11.92
CA THR A 262 -18.20 -2.13 10.47
C THR A 262 -19.48 -1.70 9.75
N ALA A 263 -19.38 -1.23 8.50
CA ALA A 263 -20.54 -0.86 7.68
C ALA A 263 -21.43 -2.07 7.38
N ILE A 264 -20.80 -3.25 7.27
CA ILE A 264 -21.46 -4.54 7.18
C ILE A 264 -21.55 -5.10 8.61
N ALA A 265 -22.76 -5.38 9.08
CA ALA A 265 -22.97 -5.91 10.42
C ALA A 265 -22.34 -7.31 10.57
N ALA A 266 -22.15 -7.76 11.81
CA ALA A 266 -21.74 -9.13 12.07
C ALA A 266 -22.63 -10.12 11.32
N VAL A 267 -22.01 -11.05 10.58
CA VAL A 267 -22.74 -12.07 9.83
C VAL A 267 -23.42 -12.98 10.83
N SER A 268 -24.76 -13.04 10.80
CA SER A 268 -25.54 -13.86 11.73
C SER A 268 -25.41 -15.35 11.41
N SER A 269 -25.45 -16.18 12.46
CA SER A 269 -25.62 -17.62 12.33
C SER A 269 -27.01 -18.00 11.79
N THR A 270 -27.99 -17.09 11.92
CA THR A 270 -29.34 -17.27 11.39
C THR A 270 -29.38 -16.77 9.94
N LEU A 271 -29.58 -17.67 8.99
CA LEU A 271 -29.56 -17.36 7.55
C LEU A 271 -30.48 -16.18 7.19
N SER A 272 -31.71 -16.16 7.72
CA SER A 272 -32.73 -15.16 7.42
C SER A 272 -32.45 -13.76 8.00
N GLU A 273 -31.44 -13.61 8.87
CA GLU A 273 -31.06 -12.31 9.45
C GLU A 273 -29.97 -11.60 8.63
N ASN A 274 -29.28 -12.32 7.74
CA ASN A 274 -28.22 -11.76 6.91
C ASN A 274 -28.79 -10.90 5.78
N LYS A 275 -28.69 -9.58 5.95
CA LYS A 275 -29.19 -8.56 5.03
C LYS A 275 -28.40 -8.50 3.72
N VAL A 276 -29.08 -8.03 2.67
CA VAL A 276 -28.47 -7.62 1.41
C VAL A 276 -27.96 -6.19 1.57
N TYR A 277 -26.72 -5.95 1.15
CA TYR A 277 -26.08 -4.65 1.15
C TYR A 277 -25.94 -4.12 -0.27
N ILE A 278 -26.14 -2.82 -0.43
CA ILE A 278 -25.74 -2.09 -1.63
C ILE A 278 -24.39 -1.44 -1.35
N VAL A 279 -23.44 -1.68 -2.25
CA VAL A 279 -22.05 -1.26 -2.09
C VAL A 279 -21.65 -0.41 -3.28
N ASN A 280 -21.17 0.80 -2.98
CA ASN A 280 -20.36 1.57 -3.91
C ASN A 280 -18.91 1.12 -3.72
N MET A 281 -18.30 0.59 -4.79
CA MET A 281 -16.95 0.03 -4.77
C MET A 281 -15.87 1.13 -4.71
N GLY A 282 -16.25 2.40 -4.77
CA GLY A 282 -15.36 3.54 -4.67
C GLY A 282 -14.63 3.86 -5.99
N THR A 283 -13.40 4.36 -5.88
CA THR A 283 -12.61 4.81 -7.04
C THR A 283 -11.18 4.26 -7.03
N GLY A 284 -10.71 3.88 -8.22
CA GLY A 284 -9.35 3.44 -8.46
C GLY A 284 -8.35 4.60 -8.59
N PRO A 285 -7.06 4.29 -8.68
CA PRO A 285 -6.02 5.28 -8.99
C PRO A 285 -6.21 5.86 -10.40
N GLY A 286 -6.12 7.18 -10.55
CA GLY A 286 -6.20 7.86 -11.84
C GLY A 286 -6.65 9.31 -11.76
N THR A 287 -6.49 10.05 -12.86
CA THR A 287 -6.94 11.44 -13.01
C THR A 287 -7.68 11.60 -14.34
N PRO A 288 -9.03 11.70 -14.36
CA PRO A 288 -9.93 11.55 -13.21
C PRO A 288 -9.91 10.12 -12.63
N ALA A 289 -10.24 9.99 -11.36
CA ALA A 289 -10.26 8.68 -10.69
C ALA A 289 -11.37 7.78 -11.27
N PRO A 290 -11.04 6.58 -11.81
CA PRO A 290 -12.03 5.69 -12.39
C PRO A 290 -12.99 5.16 -11.32
N GLN A 291 -14.28 5.09 -11.66
CA GLN A 291 -15.31 4.50 -10.79
C GLN A 291 -15.20 2.97 -10.83
N LEU A 292 -15.19 2.32 -9.66
CA LEU A 292 -15.12 0.86 -9.55
C LEU A 292 -16.50 0.18 -9.62
N GLY A 293 -17.56 0.99 -9.70
CA GLY A 293 -18.93 0.52 -9.93
C GLY A 293 -19.70 0.19 -8.64
N TRP A 294 -20.81 -0.51 -8.82
CA TRP A 294 -21.79 -0.80 -7.76
C TRP A 294 -22.15 -2.27 -7.75
N LYS A 295 -22.34 -2.81 -6.54
CA LYS A 295 -22.74 -4.21 -6.33
C LYS A 295 -23.85 -4.30 -5.30
N LYS A 296 -24.67 -5.32 -5.44
CA LYS A 296 -25.43 -5.88 -4.32
C LYS A 296 -24.67 -7.10 -3.80
N ILE A 297 -24.60 -7.25 -2.49
CA ILE A 297 -23.96 -8.40 -1.85
C ILE A 297 -24.81 -8.94 -0.71
N ARG A 298 -24.63 -10.23 -0.40
CA ARG A 298 -25.09 -10.84 0.84
C ARG A 298 -24.03 -11.79 1.34
N ILE A 299 -23.82 -11.80 2.64
CA ILE A 299 -22.79 -12.63 3.27
C ILE A 299 -23.48 -13.56 4.25
N ILE A 300 -23.16 -14.84 4.20
CA ILE A 300 -23.70 -15.87 5.09
C ILE A 300 -22.54 -16.70 5.64
N ARG A 301 -22.72 -17.29 6.82
CA ARG A 301 -21.72 -18.22 7.37
C ARG A 301 -21.77 -19.55 6.62
N ASN A 302 -20.61 -20.15 6.40
CA ASN A 302 -20.46 -21.48 5.84
C ASN A 302 -19.44 -22.29 6.66
N GLY A 303 -19.92 -23.11 7.59
CA GLY A 303 -19.07 -23.77 8.58
C GLY A 303 -18.29 -22.75 9.43
N ASN A 304 -16.95 -22.86 9.43
CA ASN A 304 -16.08 -21.87 10.07
C ASN A 304 -15.77 -20.67 9.16
N GLY A 305 -16.24 -20.67 7.91
CA GLY A 305 -15.96 -19.65 6.91
C GLY A 305 -17.19 -18.86 6.48
N TYR A 306 -17.12 -18.26 5.30
CA TYR A 306 -18.16 -17.40 4.74
C TYR A 306 -18.54 -17.85 3.33
N THR A 307 -19.77 -17.53 2.92
CA THR A 307 -20.15 -17.46 1.51
C THR A 307 -20.50 -16.02 1.20
N LEU A 308 -19.81 -15.43 0.23
CA LEU A 308 -20.10 -14.12 -0.33
C LEU A 308 -20.94 -14.28 -1.60
N GLN A 309 -22.20 -13.87 -1.55
CA GLN A 309 -23.06 -13.75 -2.72
C GLN A 309 -22.94 -12.34 -3.29
N HIS A 310 -22.71 -12.19 -4.59
CA HIS A 310 -22.56 -10.86 -5.20
C HIS A 310 -23.15 -10.79 -6.61
N ALA A 311 -23.66 -9.61 -6.98
CA ALA A 311 -24.18 -9.34 -8.30
C ALA A 311 -24.17 -7.84 -8.63
N ASN A 312 -24.35 -7.52 -9.91
CA ASN A 312 -24.74 -6.17 -10.30
C ASN A 312 -26.16 -5.88 -9.77
N ILE A 313 -26.47 -4.61 -9.48
CA ILE A 313 -27.73 -4.21 -8.83
C ILE A 313 -28.97 -4.81 -9.52
N GLY A 314 -29.07 -4.67 -10.84
CA GLY A 314 -30.20 -5.14 -11.64
C GLY A 314 -30.13 -6.60 -12.10
N ALA A 315 -29.12 -7.37 -11.70
CA ALA A 315 -29.01 -8.78 -12.09
C ALA A 315 -30.06 -9.65 -11.38
N THR A 316 -30.59 -10.65 -12.08
CA THR A 316 -31.59 -11.63 -11.57
C THR A 316 -30.96 -12.94 -11.08
N SER A 317 -29.63 -13.02 -11.12
CA SER A 317 -28.81 -14.08 -10.56
C SER A 317 -27.58 -13.48 -9.90
N PHE A 318 -26.91 -14.26 -9.06
CA PHE A 318 -25.70 -13.86 -8.35
C PHE A 318 -24.64 -14.96 -8.42
N SER A 319 -23.39 -14.55 -8.23
CA SER A 319 -22.23 -15.44 -8.09
C SER A 319 -21.90 -15.63 -6.61
N GLU A 320 -21.22 -16.73 -6.29
CA GLU A 320 -20.78 -17.04 -4.94
C GLU A 320 -19.27 -17.22 -4.88
N ILE A 321 -18.67 -16.72 -3.80
CA ILE A 321 -17.28 -16.99 -3.43
C ILE A 321 -17.32 -17.67 -2.06
N GLN A 322 -16.66 -18.81 -1.94
CA GLN A 322 -16.52 -19.54 -0.67
C GLN A 322 -15.21 -19.09 -0.03
N ILE A 323 -15.26 -18.68 1.24
CA ILE A 323 -14.09 -18.17 1.97
C ILE A 323 -13.84 -19.04 3.18
N THR A 324 -12.64 -19.63 3.25
CA THR A 324 -12.21 -20.42 4.41
C THR A 324 -11.31 -19.58 5.30
N LYS A 325 -11.64 -19.46 6.59
CA LYS A 325 -10.78 -18.75 7.55
C LYS A 325 -9.42 -19.41 7.66
N ASN A 326 -8.37 -18.59 7.74
CA ASN A 326 -7.00 -19.03 8.01
C ASN A 326 -6.41 -18.16 9.12
N SER A 327 -6.14 -18.75 10.28
CA SER A 327 -5.63 -18.03 11.46
C SER A 327 -4.21 -17.50 11.30
N ALA A 328 -3.49 -17.89 10.24
CA ALA A 328 -2.20 -17.30 9.90
C ALA A 328 -2.33 -15.84 9.40
N TYR A 329 -3.53 -15.41 8.98
CA TYR A 329 -3.85 -14.06 8.55
C TYR A 329 -4.94 -13.44 9.44
N ALA A 330 -4.95 -12.12 9.59
CA ALA A 330 -6.03 -11.43 10.29
C ALA A 330 -7.34 -11.45 9.46
N PHE A 331 -7.20 -11.35 8.14
CA PHE A 331 -8.30 -11.39 7.18
C PHE A 331 -7.95 -12.24 5.95
N GLN A 332 -8.96 -12.95 5.46
CA GLN A 332 -8.97 -13.50 4.10
C GLN A 332 -9.54 -12.46 3.15
N TYR A 333 -8.76 -12.04 2.15
CA TYR A 333 -9.16 -10.99 1.23
C TYR A 333 -9.79 -11.56 -0.04
N VAL A 334 -10.79 -10.85 -0.57
CA VAL A 334 -11.51 -11.22 -1.79
C VAL A 334 -11.58 -10.05 -2.76
N SER A 335 -11.31 -10.33 -4.03
CA SER A 335 -11.74 -9.55 -5.18
C SER A 335 -13.01 -10.18 -5.76
N LEU A 336 -14.03 -9.37 -6.04
CA LEU A 336 -15.22 -9.83 -6.76
C LEU A 336 -14.94 -10.24 -8.21
N THR A 337 -13.75 -9.94 -8.72
CA THR A 337 -13.31 -10.28 -10.08
C THR A 337 -12.49 -11.56 -10.11
N THR A 338 -11.57 -11.73 -9.15
CA THR A 338 -10.59 -12.84 -9.17
C THR A 338 -10.77 -13.86 -8.05
N GLY A 339 -11.68 -13.65 -7.09
CA GLY A 339 -11.86 -14.54 -5.95
C GLY A 339 -10.95 -14.19 -4.77
N GLU A 340 -10.51 -15.20 -4.01
CA GLU A 340 -9.56 -15.01 -2.91
C GLU A 340 -8.22 -14.49 -3.43
N VAL A 341 -7.64 -13.52 -2.70
CA VAL A 341 -6.37 -12.87 -3.06
C VAL A 341 -5.52 -12.65 -1.81
N LEU A 342 -4.19 -12.70 -1.96
CA LEU A 342 -3.25 -12.35 -0.90
C LEU A 342 -3.04 -10.84 -0.89
N VAL A 343 -3.21 -10.20 0.28
CA VAL A 343 -3.11 -8.74 0.43
C VAL A 343 -2.28 -8.39 1.65
N GLU A 344 -2.73 -8.82 2.82
CA GLU A 344 -2.01 -8.64 4.07
C GLU A 344 -0.99 -9.78 4.26
N PRO A 345 0.25 -9.48 4.70
CA PRO A 345 1.19 -10.51 5.13
C PRO A 345 0.64 -11.34 6.30
N PHE A 346 1.34 -12.41 6.65
CA PHE A 346 1.02 -13.20 7.85
C PHE A 346 0.95 -12.31 9.09
N VAL A 347 0.09 -12.70 10.04
CA VAL A 347 0.04 -12.07 11.36
C VAL A 347 1.44 -12.10 11.98
N GLY A 348 1.93 -10.94 12.42
CA GLY A 348 3.26 -10.79 13.00
C GLY A 348 4.38 -10.44 12.01
N ARG A 349 4.13 -10.49 10.69
CA ARG A 349 5.10 -10.10 9.65
C ARG A 349 4.84 -8.73 9.02
N TRP A 350 4.22 -7.86 9.80
CA TRP A 350 4.05 -6.44 9.50
C TRP A 350 3.59 -5.68 10.75
N ASP A 351 4.08 -4.45 10.89
CA ASP A 351 3.85 -3.58 12.03
C ASP A 351 2.93 -2.41 11.70
N ILE A 352 3.21 -1.77 10.58
CA ILE A 352 2.49 -0.61 10.10
C ILE A 352 2.20 -0.74 8.61
N ALA A 353 1.19 -0.03 8.12
CA ALA A 353 0.89 0.04 6.70
C ALA A 353 0.64 1.48 6.27
N TRP A 354 1.28 1.91 5.18
CA TRP A 354 0.98 3.19 4.55
C TRP A 354 -0.10 3.02 3.48
N THR A 355 -1.06 3.94 3.43
CA THR A 355 -2.12 3.90 2.41
C THR A 355 -2.84 5.25 2.25
N GLY A 356 -3.55 5.41 1.14
CA GLY A 356 -4.72 6.27 1.10
C GLY A 356 -5.88 5.60 1.84
N PHE A 357 -6.74 6.37 2.52
CA PHE A 357 -7.65 5.81 3.50
C PHE A 357 -8.93 6.63 3.69
N THR A 358 -10.08 5.96 3.67
CA THR A 358 -11.34 6.54 4.13
C THR A 358 -11.33 6.66 5.65
N ASN A 359 -11.27 7.90 6.13
CA ASN A 359 -11.32 8.24 7.54
C ASN A 359 -12.60 9.04 7.83
N SER A 360 -12.67 9.65 9.00
CA SER A 360 -13.71 10.58 9.42
C SER A 360 -13.16 11.97 9.64
N THR A 361 -13.99 13.00 9.43
CA THR A 361 -13.67 14.39 9.76
C THR A 361 -14.93 15.14 10.17
N ASN A 362 -14.78 16.20 10.96
CA ASN A 362 -15.89 17.05 11.37
C ASN A 362 -15.76 18.44 10.72
N PHE A 363 -16.66 18.76 9.80
CA PHE A 363 -16.72 20.07 9.14
C PHE A 363 -17.65 21.08 9.86
N GLY A 364 -18.04 20.80 11.10
CA GLY A 364 -18.87 21.67 11.93
C GLY A 364 -20.29 21.15 12.21
N SER A 365 -20.67 20.02 11.62
CA SER A 365 -22.03 19.44 11.68
C SER A 365 -22.04 17.95 12.01
N GLY A 366 -20.93 17.43 12.54
CA GLY A 366 -20.76 16.02 12.89
C GLY A 366 -19.68 15.33 12.06
N LEU A 367 -19.37 14.08 12.41
CA LEU A 367 -18.40 13.28 11.67
C LEU A 367 -19.00 12.81 10.34
N VAL A 368 -18.23 13.00 9.26
CA VAL A 368 -18.55 12.48 7.93
C VAL A 368 -17.37 11.70 7.38
N PRO A 369 -17.61 10.68 6.53
CA PRO A 369 -16.55 9.96 5.85
C PRO A 369 -15.79 10.89 4.89
N TYR A 370 -14.46 10.81 4.88
CA TYR A 370 -13.60 11.64 4.05
C TYR A 370 -12.31 10.90 3.70
N TYR A 371 -11.78 11.15 2.50
CA TYR A 371 -10.56 10.50 2.04
C TYR A 371 -9.31 11.23 2.52
N PHE A 372 -8.40 10.50 3.16
CA PHE A 372 -7.11 11.01 3.61
C PHE A 372 -5.99 10.36 2.83
N GLN A 373 -5.01 11.17 2.45
CA GLN A 373 -3.73 10.72 1.92
C GLN A 373 -2.73 10.52 3.05
N ASP A 374 -1.71 9.69 2.80
CA ASP A 374 -0.55 9.53 3.69
C ASP A 374 -0.91 9.05 5.10
N VAL A 375 -1.78 8.04 5.19
CA VAL A 375 -2.21 7.47 6.46
C VAL A 375 -1.32 6.28 6.79
N ILE A 376 -0.82 6.24 8.03
CA ILE A 376 -0.11 5.10 8.59
C ILE A 376 -1.06 4.36 9.53
N LEU A 377 -1.43 3.16 9.13
CA LEU A 377 -2.20 2.22 9.92
C LEU A 377 -1.25 1.35 10.75
N GLN A 378 -1.62 1.02 11.97
CA GLN A 378 -0.94 0.04 12.81
C GLN A 378 -1.61 -1.32 12.63
N ASN A 379 -0.83 -2.41 12.64
CA ASN A 379 -1.38 -3.74 12.84
C ASN A 379 -2.11 -3.82 14.19
N MET A 380 -3.31 -4.37 14.19
CA MET A 380 -4.14 -4.51 15.40
C MET A 380 -3.90 -5.83 16.13
N THR A 381 -2.99 -6.66 15.63
CA THR A 381 -2.65 -7.96 16.21
C THR A 381 -1.20 -7.95 16.69
N GLY A 382 -0.99 -7.92 18.00
CA GLY A 382 0.35 -7.99 18.62
C GLY A 382 1.13 -6.67 18.66
N VAL A 383 0.81 -5.72 17.78
CA VAL A 383 1.56 -4.46 17.64
C VAL A 383 0.94 -3.35 18.50
N ALA A 384 1.74 -2.41 18.98
CA ALA A 384 1.29 -1.21 19.68
C ALA A 384 2.19 -0.01 19.42
N VAL A 385 1.61 1.18 19.30
CA VAL A 385 2.37 2.41 19.00
C VAL A 385 2.08 3.54 19.97
N VAL A 386 3.14 4.26 20.36
CA VAL A 386 3.10 5.47 21.17
C VAL A 386 3.81 6.61 20.45
N GLN A 387 3.21 7.81 20.44
CA GLN A 387 3.86 9.03 19.95
C GLN A 387 4.67 9.69 21.07
N VAL A 388 5.89 10.11 20.78
CA VAL A 388 6.77 10.87 21.69
C VAL A 388 7.10 12.22 21.05
N LEU A 389 6.98 13.30 21.82
CA LEU A 389 7.37 14.64 21.37
C LEU A 389 8.87 14.88 21.61
N THR A 390 9.52 15.56 20.68
CA THR A 390 10.96 15.88 20.79
C THR A 390 11.27 16.84 21.93
N SER A 391 10.27 17.61 22.39
CA SER A 391 10.34 18.44 23.60
C SER A 391 10.40 17.63 24.90
N THR A 392 9.95 16.38 24.89
CA THR A 392 10.06 15.46 26.03
C THR A 392 11.40 14.73 26.02
N LYS A 393 11.82 14.23 24.85
CA LYS A 393 13.09 13.52 24.64
C LYS A 393 13.46 13.60 23.15
N SER A 394 14.72 13.81 22.80
CA SER A 394 15.12 13.76 21.38
C SER A 394 15.10 12.32 20.84
N TYR A 395 14.91 12.18 19.53
CA TYR A 395 14.94 10.89 18.85
C TYR A 395 16.28 10.17 19.08
N GLU A 396 17.39 10.90 18.96
CA GLU A 396 18.74 10.39 19.10
C GLU A 396 19.00 9.87 20.52
N ALA A 397 18.54 10.59 21.54
CA ALA A 397 18.79 10.26 22.94
C ALA A 397 17.80 9.25 23.54
N PHE A 398 16.73 8.88 22.83
CA PHE A 398 15.75 7.90 23.31
C PHE A 398 16.35 6.48 23.34
N ALA A 399 16.27 5.82 24.50
CA ALA A 399 16.84 4.50 24.77
C ALA A 399 15.88 3.61 25.61
N GLU A 400 16.26 2.36 25.86
CA GLU A 400 15.40 1.37 26.55
C GLU A 400 14.83 1.86 27.90
N ALA A 401 15.62 2.58 28.70
CA ALA A 401 15.17 3.11 29.98
C ALA A 401 13.96 4.06 29.85
N ASP A 402 13.83 4.75 28.70
CA ASP A 402 12.76 5.70 28.40
C ASP A 402 11.44 5.01 28.00
N LEU A 403 11.42 3.68 27.83
CA LEU A 403 10.18 2.92 27.61
C LEU A 403 9.28 2.94 28.85
N THR A 404 9.88 3.12 30.03
CA THR A 404 9.15 3.13 31.30
C THR A 404 8.16 4.30 31.32
N GLY A 405 6.87 3.99 31.52
CA GLY A 405 5.81 4.99 31.61
C GLY A 405 5.10 5.30 30.29
N LEU A 406 5.51 4.71 29.17
CA LEU A 406 4.73 4.75 27.93
C LEU A 406 3.52 3.81 28.03
N ASP A 407 2.36 4.26 27.53
CA ASP A 407 1.12 3.48 27.51
C ASP A 407 0.86 2.83 26.14
N PHE A 408 1.13 1.52 26.06
CA PHE A 408 0.85 0.68 24.90
C PHE A 408 -0.51 -0.04 24.98
N SER A 409 -1.33 0.21 26.01
CA SER A 409 -2.55 -0.58 26.26
C SER A 409 -3.72 -0.21 25.35
N SER A 410 -3.78 1.05 24.91
CA SER A 410 -4.88 1.54 24.07
C SER A 410 -4.66 1.16 22.61
N GLN A 411 -5.49 0.27 22.06
CA GLN A 411 -5.43 -0.17 20.67
C GLN A 411 -6.25 0.74 19.74
N ASN A 412 -5.64 1.19 18.65
CA ASN A 412 -6.26 2.01 17.60
C ASN A 412 -5.35 1.96 16.36
N GLN A 413 -5.85 1.59 15.17
CA GLN A 413 -4.98 1.50 14.00
C GLN A 413 -4.42 2.86 13.55
N LEU A 414 -5.01 3.98 14.00
CA LEU A 414 -4.58 5.34 13.68
C LEU A 414 -3.62 5.96 14.72
N LYS A 415 -2.93 5.16 15.55
CA LYS A 415 -1.94 5.67 16.51
C LYS A 415 -0.90 6.58 15.89
N ILE A 416 -0.36 6.21 14.73
CA ILE A 416 0.39 7.14 13.88
C ILE A 416 -0.61 7.92 13.02
N GLY A 417 -1.44 7.21 12.25
CA GLY A 417 -2.49 7.78 11.43
C GLY A 417 -1.92 8.88 10.53
N THR A 418 -2.40 10.09 10.74
CA THR A 418 -1.94 11.27 10.00
C THR A 418 -1.18 12.27 10.87
N SER A 419 -0.86 11.90 12.10
CA SER A 419 -0.26 12.81 13.09
C SER A 419 1.16 13.23 12.75
N TRP A 420 1.85 12.44 11.91
CA TRP A 420 3.24 12.64 11.47
C TRP A 420 3.42 13.76 10.45
N ARG A 421 2.32 14.26 9.87
CA ARG A 421 2.33 15.29 8.82
C ARG A 421 1.19 16.27 8.93
N THR A 422 1.39 17.48 8.43
CA THR A 422 0.30 18.41 8.13
C THR A 422 -0.31 18.03 6.78
N GLY A 423 -1.64 18.01 6.68
CA GLY A 423 -2.34 17.63 5.44
C GLY A 423 -2.25 18.69 4.33
N GLY A 424 -1.70 19.87 4.64
CA GLY A 424 -1.81 21.08 3.82
C GLY A 424 -3.20 21.71 3.91
N GLY A 425 -3.36 22.89 3.32
CA GLY A 425 -4.62 23.61 3.26
C GLY A 425 -4.42 25.03 2.73
N PRO A 426 -5.44 25.90 2.82
CA PRO A 426 -5.33 27.30 2.38
C PRO A 426 -4.18 28.06 3.06
N SER A 427 -3.75 27.61 4.24
CA SER A 427 -2.72 28.22 5.08
C SER A 427 -1.30 27.68 4.85
N GLY A 428 -1.09 26.67 3.99
CA GLY A 428 0.26 26.18 3.70
C GLY A 428 0.29 24.81 3.00
N PRO A 429 1.45 24.46 2.40
CA PRO A 429 1.64 23.15 1.77
C PRO A 429 1.68 22.03 2.83
N PRO A 430 1.40 20.78 2.44
CA PRO A 430 1.60 19.64 3.33
C PRO A 430 3.09 19.48 3.66
N SER A 431 3.39 19.09 4.90
CA SER A 431 4.76 18.98 5.41
C SER A 431 4.86 17.92 6.51
N ILE A 432 6.06 17.34 6.69
CA ILE A 432 6.35 16.48 7.84
C ILE A 432 6.36 17.30 9.14
N ARG A 433 6.02 16.64 10.25
CA ARG A 433 6.15 17.21 11.59
C ARG A 433 7.39 16.64 12.29
N ASN A 434 8.39 17.50 12.45
CA ASN A 434 9.69 17.15 13.06
C ASN A 434 9.70 17.25 14.60
N ASP A 435 8.56 17.60 15.21
CA ASP A 435 8.41 17.76 16.66
C ASP A 435 8.08 16.44 17.38
N ARG A 436 8.08 15.30 16.65
CA ARG A 436 7.66 14.01 17.17
C ARG A 436 8.35 12.83 16.47
N PHE A 437 8.29 11.69 17.14
CA PHE A 437 8.61 10.36 16.62
C PHE A 437 7.70 9.34 17.30
N TYR A 438 7.83 8.07 16.92
CA TYR A 438 6.95 7.00 17.37
C TYR A 438 7.76 5.85 17.94
N ILE A 439 7.25 5.24 19.01
CA ILE A 439 7.73 3.96 19.50
C ILE A 439 6.75 2.89 19.04
N VAL A 440 7.24 1.95 18.25
CA VAL A 440 6.49 0.80 17.74
C VAL A 440 6.96 -0.42 18.49
N ARG A 441 6.06 -1.08 19.21
CA ARG A 441 6.28 -2.42 19.75
C ARG A 441 5.69 -3.43 18.77
N ASP A 442 6.52 -4.27 18.16
CA ASP A 442 6.09 -5.29 17.21
C ASP A 442 5.44 -6.51 17.91
N ALA A 443 4.98 -7.48 17.13
CA ALA A 443 4.35 -8.69 17.64
C ALA A 443 5.32 -9.64 18.39
N SER A 444 6.63 -9.45 18.22
CA SER A 444 7.70 -10.22 18.86
C SER A 444 8.31 -9.47 20.06
N ASP A 445 7.62 -8.43 20.57
CA ASP A 445 8.05 -7.59 21.68
C ASP A 445 9.39 -6.84 21.45
N ASN A 446 9.82 -6.65 20.19
CA ASN A 446 10.85 -5.68 19.87
C ASN A 446 10.26 -4.27 19.88
N TYR A 447 11.06 -3.31 20.33
CA TYR A 447 10.69 -1.89 20.38
C TYR A 447 11.56 -1.10 19.42
N TYR A 448 10.94 -0.40 18.49
CA TYR A 448 11.59 0.47 17.52
C TYR A 448 11.21 1.92 17.74
N LYS A 449 12.18 2.83 17.63
CA LYS A 449 11.89 4.26 17.44
C LYS A 449 11.87 4.57 15.95
N LEU A 450 10.83 5.24 15.48
CA LEU A 450 10.59 5.56 14.07
C LEU A 450 10.27 7.05 13.90
N ARG A 451 10.91 7.72 12.92
CA ARG A 451 10.54 9.08 12.51
C ARG A 451 10.50 9.22 10.99
N PHE A 452 9.56 10.03 10.50
CA PHE A 452 9.45 10.35 9.08
C PHE A 452 10.46 11.44 8.71
N THR A 453 11.22 11.21 7.64
CA THR A 453 12.29 12.10 7.17
C THR A 453 11.90 12.85 5.91
N SER A 454 10.92 12.35 5.15
CA SER A 454 10.37 13.07 4.00
C SER A 454 8.91 12.70 3.72
N LEU A 455 8.13 13.69 3.26
CA LEU A 455 6.79 13.48 2.70
C LEU A 455 6.84 13.17 1.20
N THR A 456 7.86 13.66 0.50
CA THR A 456 8.01 13.54 -0.95
C THR A 456 9.33 12.89 -1.32
N THR A 457 9.37 12.23 -2.47
CA THR A 457 10.61 11.78 -3.10
C THR A 457 10.71 12.45 -4.46
N SER A 458 11.82 13.12 -4.74
CA SER A 458 12.03 13.89 -5.99
C SER A 458 10.90 14.88 -6.30
N GLY A 459 10.30 15.48 -5.26
CA GLY A 459 9.18 16.42 -5.38
C GLY A 459 7.80 15.79 -5.52
N GLU A 460 7.70 14.46 -5.64
CA GLU A 460 6.43 13.74 -5.78
C GLU A 460 5.95 13.17 -4.43
N ARG A 461 4.65 13.27 -4.12
CA ARG A 461 4.02 12.59 -2.96
C ARG A 461 3.70 11.13 -3.29
N GLY A 462 3.40 10.34 -2.27
CA GLY A 462 3.08 8.92 -2.43
C GLY A 462 4.29 8.01 -2.32
N ARG A 463 5.46 8.55 -1.97
CA ARG A 463 6.70 7.82 -1.65
C ARG A 463 7.42 8.46 -0.45
N PRO A 464 6.78 8.56 0.73
CA PRO A 464 7.42 9.16 1.89
C PRO A 464 8.59 8.30 2.38
N ARG A 465 9.47 8.92 3.16
CA ARG A 465 10.65 8.28 3.75
C ARG A 465 10.59 8.32 5.26
N PHE A 466 11.08 7.27 5.90
CA PHE A 466 11.28 7.21 7.34
C PHE A 466 12.57 6.48 7.68
N GLU A 467 13.05 6.71 8.89
CA GLU A 467 14.13 5.94 9.51
C GLU A 467 13.63 5.31 10.81
N PHE A 468 14.24 4.18 11.17
CA PHE A 468 13.94 3.48 12.40
C PHE A 468 15.20 2.88 13.02
N ALA A 469 15.15 2.64 14.32
CA ALA A 469 16.21 1.96 15.07
C ALA A 469 15.63 1.14 16.23
N LEU A 470 16.21 -0.02 16.47
CA LEU A 470 15.90 -0.89 17.59
C LEU A 470 16.28 -0.18 18.90
N VAL A 471 15.32 -0.09 19.81
CA VAL A 471 15.49 0.41 21.18
C VAL A 471 15.72 -0.74 22.13
N LYS A 472 14.97 -1.83 21.94
CA LYS A 472 15.02 -3.03 22.77
C LYS A 472 14.60 -4.24 21.95
N LYS A 473 15.36 -5.33 22.02
CA LYS A 473 14.99 -6.62 21.45
C LYS A 473 13.97 -7.33 22.35
N GLY A 474 12.97 -7.98 21.76
CA GLY A 474 12.11 -8.94 22.44
C GLY A 474 12.90 -10.12 23.00
N VAL A 475 12.35 -10.80 24.00
CA VAL A 475 12.99 -11.96 24.66
C VAL A 475 12.51 -13.25 24.02
#